data_AF-A0A3S1ZVE5-F1
#
_entry.id   AF-A0A3S1ZVE5-F1
#
_cell.length_a   1.000
_cell.length_b   1.000
_cell.length_c   1.000
_cell.angle_alpha   90.00
_cell.angle_beta   90.00
_cell.angle_gamma   90.00
#
_symmetry.space_group_name_H-M   'P 1'
#
loop_
_entity.id
_entity.type
_entity.pdbx_description
1 polymer ?
#
loop_
_entity_poly.entity_id
_entity_poly.type
_entity_poly.pdbx_seq_one_letter_code
_entity_poly.pdbx_strand_id
1 'polypeptide(L)'
;MSGSASELARRLGEHAEAVCREYLSNGHRSGNYWMVGDVRNMRGRSMHVRLKAVSGKAAGKWVDESSGEYGDLLDVIEQSCG
;
A
#
# COMPACT_ATOMS: atom_id res chain seq x y z
N MET A 1 16.34 6.79 18.61
CA MET A 1 15.71 5.56 18.10
C MET A 1 15.67 5.65 16.58
N SER A 2 16.68 5.16 15.86
CA SER A 2 16.60 5.04 14.40
C SER A 2 15.80 3.76 14.10
N GLY A 3 14.48 3.89 13.91
CA GLY A 3 13.71 2.79 13.34
C GLY A 3 14.22 2.53 11.93
N SER A 4 14.58 1.28 11.62
CA SER A 4 14.92 0.92 10.25
C SER A 4 13.70 1.13 9.34
N ALA A 5 13.93 1.36 8.04
CA ALA A 5 12.84 1.48 7.06
C ALA A 5 11.87 0.29 7.14
N SER A 6 12.39 -0.92 7.35
CA SER A 6 11.58 -2.13 7.51
C SER A 6 10.65 -2.09 8.72
N GLU A 7 11.09 -1.54 9.85
CA GLU A 7 10.24 -1.40 11.04
C GLU A 7 9.17 -0.32 10.83
N LEU A 8 9.51 0.76 10.13
CA LEU A 8 8.52 1.77 9.75
C LEU A 8 7.47 1.20 8.79
N ALA A 9 7.89 0.47 7.75
CA ALA A 9 7.01 -0.22 6.82
C ALA A 9 6.09 -1.22 7.54
N ARG A 10 6.61 -1.96 8.53
CA ARG A 10 5.82 -2.88 9.37
C ARG A 10 4.72 -2.14 10.11
N ARG A 11 5.05 -1.02 10.77
CA ARG A 11 4.09 -0.19 11.52
C ARG A 11 3.05 0.46 10.60
N LEU A 12 3.45 0.92 9.42
CA LEU A 12 2.51 1.39 8.40
C LEU A 12 1.56 0.27 7.98
N GLY A 13 2.07 -0.96 7.83
CA GLY A 13 1.28 -2.15 7.52
C GLY A 13 0.21 -2.47 8.57
N GLU A 14 0.45 -2.23 9.85
CA GLU A 14 -0.55 -2.38 10.93
C GLU A 14 -1.73 -1.41 10.76
N HIS A 15 -1.48 -0.26 10.11
CA HIS A 15 -2.46 0.78 9.81
C HIS A 15 -2.73 0.93 8.30
N ALA A 16 -2.53 -0.14 7.51
CA ALA A 16 -2.52 -0.06 6.06
C ALA A 16 -3.77 0.60 5.46
N GLU A 17 -4.97 0.32 6.00
CA GLU A 17 -6.20 0.95 5.48
C GLU A 17 -6.21 2.46 5.70
N ALA A 18 -5.73 2.94 6.86
CA ALA A 18 -5.67 4.37 7.13
C ALA A 18 -4.69 5.06 6.17
N VAL A 19 -3.53 4.44 5.92
CA VAL A 19 -2.55 4.94 4.94
C VAL A 19 -3.16 4.96 3.54
N CYS A 20 -3.83 3.89 3.11
CA CYS A 20 -4.50 3.86 1.81
C CYS A 20 -5.61 4.91 1.68
N ARG A 21 -6.37 5.19 2.75
CA ARG A 21 -7.40 6.23 2.72
C ARG A 21 -6.80 7.63 2.54
N GLU A 22 -5.64 7.87 3.15
CA GLU A 22 -4.93 9.16 3.09
C GLU A 22 -4.28 9.36 1.71
N TYR A 23 -3.44 8.43 1.28
CA TYR A 23 -2.59 8.60 0.09
C TYR A 23 -3.17 7.99 -1.19
N LEU A 24 -4.05 6.99 -1.07
CA LEU A 24 -4.68 6.27 -2.19
C LEU A 24 -6.20 6.47 -2.22
N SER A 25 -6.65 7.69 -1.96
CA SER A 25 -8.06 8.08 -1.80
C SER A 25 -8.97 7.85 -3.02
N ASN A 26 -8.42 7.70 -4.23
CA ASN A 26 -9.18 7.29 -5.42
C ASN A 26 -9.46 5.79 -5.47
N GLY A 27 -8.85 5.01 -4.58
CA GLY A 27 -9.10 3.59 -4.44
C GLY A 27 -10.25 3.26 -3.50
N HIS A 28 -10.45 1.96 -3.27
CA HIS A 28 -11.48 1.45 -2.37
C HIS A 28 -11.08 0.12 -1.74
N ARG A 29 -11.67 -0.18 -0.58
CA ARG A 29 -11.49 -1.47 0.09
C ARG A 29 -12.31 -2.56 -0.62
N SER A 30 -11.63 -3.65 -0.98
CA SER A 30 -12.21 -4.90 -1.49
C SER A 30 -11.69 -6.08 -0.67
N GLY A 31 -12.50 -6.58 0.27
CA GLY A 31 -12.10 -7.66 1.16
C GLY A 31 -10.89 -7.30 2.02
N ASN A 32 -9.78 -8.01 1.83
CA ASN A 32 -8.48 -7.75 2.50
C ASN A 32 -7.53 -6.88 1.67
N TYR A 33 -8.01 -6.27 0.58
CA TYR A 33 -7.19 -5.47 -0.30
C TYR A 33 -7.75 -4.05 -0.46
N TRP A 34 -6.87 -3.11 -0.76
CA TRP A 34 -7.22 -1.80 -1.29
C TRP A 34 -6.94 -1.79 -2.78
N MET A 35 -7.95 -1.54 -3.61
CA MET A 35 -7.82 -1.51 -5.06
C MET A 35 -7.69 -0.07 -5.55
N VAL A 36 -6.70 0.21 -6.40
CA VAL A 36 -6.43 1.52 -7.01
C VAL A 36 -5.80 1.34 -8.38
N GLY A 37 -5.67 2.42 -9.17
CA GLY A 37 -5.05 2.37 -10.49
C GLY A 37 -3.54 2.18 -10.42
N ASP A 38 -2.85 2.95 -9.61
CA ASP A 38 -1.40 2.86 -9.46
C ASP A 38 -0.95 3.45 -8.12
N VAL A 39 0.36 3.43 -7.88
CA VAL A 39 1.01 3.98 -6.68
C VAL A 39 0.84 5.50 -6.57
N ARG A 40 0.54 6.19 -7.67
CA ARG A 40 0.31 7.64 -7.76
C ARG A 40 -1.16 8.01 -7.55
N ASN A 41 -1.96 7.10 -6.99
CA ASN A 41 -3.37 7.32 -6.68
C ASN A 41 -4.24 7.60 -7.94
N MET A 42 -3.86 7.09 -9.11
CA MET A 42 -4.75 7.13 -10.28
C MET A 42 -5.97 6.23 -10.04
N ARG A 43 -7.12 6.61 -10.62
CA ARG A 43 -8.32 5.76 -10.58
C ARG A 43 -8.08 4.49 -11.39
N GLY A 44 -8.49 3.35 -10.86
CA GLY A 44 -8.35 2.07 -11.56
C GLY A 44 -8.41 0.89 -10.60
N ARG A 45 -7.91 -0.26 -11.06
CA ARG A 45 -7.92 -1.53 -10.33
C ARG A 45 -6.71 -2.42 -10.63
N SER A 46 -5.67 -1.87 -11.24
CA SER A 46 -4.44 -2.59 -11.59
C SER A 46 -3.56 -2.82 -10.37
N MET A 47 -3.52 -1.86 -9.45
CA MET A 47 -2.77 -1.98 -8.21
C MET A 47 -3.65 -2.41 -7.04
N HIS A 48 -3.13 -3.33 -6.22
CA HIS A 48 -3.77 -3.76 -4.99
C HIS A 48 -2.80 -3.76 -3.80
N VAL A 49 -3.24 -3.22 -2.66
CA VAL A 49 -2.49 -3.19 -1.40
C VAL A 49 -3.10 -4.18 -0.41
N ARG A 50 -2.29 -5.02 0.24
CA ARG A 50 -2.78 -5.92 1.29
C ARG A 50 -3.03 -5.16 2.60
N LEU A 51 -4.26 -5.21 3.12
CA LEU A 51 -4.66 -4.46 4.32
C LEU A 51 -4.38 -5.17 5.64
N LYS A 52 -4.40 -6.51 5.66
CA LYS A 52 -4.09 -7.32 6.85
C LYS A 52 -3.13 -8.43 6.52
N ALA A 53 -2.26 -8.77 7.47
CA ALA A 53 -1.36 -9.90 7.33
C ALA A 53 -2.15 -11.22 7.34
N VAL A 54 -1.87 -12.09 6.37
CA VAL A 54 -2.55 -13.39 6.22
C VAL A 54 -1.52 -14.44 5.79
N SER A 55 -1.50 -15.58 6.47
CA SER A 55 -0.68 -16.75 6.12
C SER A 55 0.80 -16.43 5.86
N GLY A 56 1.42 -15.66 6.76
CA GLY A 56 2.85 -15.29 6.66
C GLY A 56 3.16 -14.16 5.68
N LYS A 57 2.16 -13.58 5.01
CA LYS A 57 2.36 -12.43 4.12
C LYS A 57 2.06 -11.12 4.86
N ALA A 58 3.01 -10.19 4.84
CA ALA A 58 2.89 -8.89 5.51
C ALA A 58 1.76 -8.03 4.90
N ALA A 59 1.16 -7.18 5.76
CA ALA A 59 0.30 -6.08 5.35
C ALA A 59 1.11 -4.91 4.78
N GLY A 60 0.45 -4.00 4.07
CA GLY A 60 1.06 -2.83 3.44
C GLY A 60 1.87 -3.10 2.18
N LYS A 61 2.01 -4.37 1.75
CA LYS A 61 2.63 -4.70 0.47
C LYS A 61 1.64 -4.47 -0.67
N TRP A 62 2.11 -3.88 -1.76
CA TRP A 62 1.33 -3.63 -2.96
C TRP A 62 1.98 -4.26 -4.20
N VAL A 63 1.14 -4.55 -5.18
CA VAL A 63 1.54 -5.02 -6.52
C VAL A 63 0.64 -4.34 -7.54
N ASP A 64 1.21 -3.87 -8.63
CA ASP A 64 0.51 -3.42 -9.83
C ASP A 64 0.58 -4.52 -10.90
N GLU A 65 -0.57 -5.09 -11.27
CA GLU A 65 -0.62 -6.17 -12.26
C GLU A 65 -0.45 -5.70 -13.71
N SER A 66 -0.58 -4.40 -13.97
CA SER A 66 -0.40 -3.82 -15.30
C SER A 66 1.07 -3.54 -15.63
N SER A 67 1.84 -3.02 -14.66
CA SER A 67 3.27 -2.74 -14.82
C SER A 67 4.17 -3.88 -14.30
N GLY A 68 3.64 -4.73 -13.42
CA GLY A 68 4.42 -5.75 -12.70
C GLY A 68 5.24 -5.18 -11.54
N GLU A 69 5.08 -3.89 -11.22
CA GLU A 69 5.76 -3.24 -10.10
C GLU A 69 5.17 -3.69 -8.76
N TYR A 70 5.99 -3.63 -7.72
CA TYR A 70 5.59 -4.00 -6.38
C TYR A 70 6.40 -3.20 -5.36
N GLY A 71 5.87 -3.10 -4.15
CA GLY A 71 6.51 -2.31 -3.11
C GLY A 71 5.76 -2.37 -1.78
N ASP A 72 5.96 -1.35 -0.96
CA ASP A 72 5.21 -1.14 0.27
C ASP A 72 4.75 0.31 0.47
N LEU A 73 4.16 0.56 1.65
CA LEU A 73 3.54 1.83 1.97
C LEU A 73 4.54 2.99 2.05
N LEU A 74 5.84 2.74 2.19
CA LEU A 74 6.83 3.80 2.09
C LEU A 74 6.90 4.34 0.65
N ASP A 75 6.86 3.46 -0.35
CA ASP A 75 6.87 3.86 -1.76
C ASP A 75 5.61 4.67 -2.10
N VAL A 76 4.46 4.30 -1.53
CA VAL A 76 3.20 5.07 -1.68
C VAL A 76 3.35 6.50 -1.15
N ILE A 77 3.94 6.64 0.05
CA ILE A 77 4.14 7.96 0.67
C ILE A 77 5.16 8.78 -0.13
N GLU A 78 6.26 8.15 -0.56
CA GLU A 78 7.28 8.79 -1.39
C GLU A 78 6.68 9.35 -2.68
N GLN A 79 5.89 8.55 -3.42
CA GLN A 79 5.28 8.98 -4.68
C GLN A 79 4.19 10.05 -4.49
N SER A 80 3.58 10.15 -3.31
CA SER A 80 2.58 11.18 -3.01
C SER A 80 3.19 12.49 -2.52
N CYS A 81 4.37 12.45 -1.89
CA CYS A 81 5.05 13.63 -1.34
C CYS A 81 6.11 14.23 -2.27
N GLY A 82 6.48 13.51 -3.34
CA GLY A 82 7.44 13.93 -4.37
C GLY A 82 6.89 14.86 -5.43
#